data_AF-A0A6N8W139-F1
#
_entry.id   AF-A0A6N8W139-F1
#
_cell.length_a   1.000
_cell.length_b   1.000
_cell.length_c   1.000
_cell.angle_alpha   90.00
_cell.angle_beta   90.00
_cell.angle_gamma   90.00
#
_symmetry.space_group_name_H-M   'P 1'
#
loop_
_entity.id
_entity.type
_entity.pdbx_description
1 polymer ?
#
loop_
_entity_poly.entity_id
_entity_poly.type
_entity_poly.pdbx_seq_one_letter_code
_entity_poly.pdbx_strand_id
1 'polypeptide(L)'
;MTRQLRMGIESRVMQDGTFRFDFGSWSLAPQIVIPGYRVPSPGAMHRPPVETENASSLSERYALLRAQAMNVHQSCLATSEWLLRGTSHGVGLPLTAADTLKGMNFVDCLRYRDGGRDIRSIYRNTWNHPVPAGTDGALQRRTLDVEVVHHSLDTFEDILAADNAASLIQIVEAVYLATCRYTEGRFGEAITLAWGACEQLLSKLWDSFLTETQASGRLTRQRRSRLVGRDFTASMKSEALELGSCLNYDLYREVDTARKARNQWAHEMTEPSDAQLASAMAAAEGLFEEVCGIQLRFPLNAGSPGVPAWNIWIAKDGSDRENSDR
;
A
#
# COMPACT_ATOMS: atom_id res chain seq x y z
N MET A 1 -3.20 -14.34 -16.87
CA MET A 1 -4.17 -13.25 -17.14
C MET A 1 -3.41 -11.95 -17.30
N THR A 2 -3.75 -11.14 -18.30
CA THR A 2 -3.17 -9.80 -18.50
C THR A 2 -4.30 -8.78 -18.46
N ARG A 3 -4.06 -7.65 -17.78
CA ARG A 3 -5.04 -6.56 -17.65
C ARG A 3 -4.32 -5.22 -17.71
N GLN A 4 -4.80 -4.34 -18.59
CA GLN A 4 -4.38 -2.94 -18.61
C GLN A 4 -5.28 -2.14 -17.66
N LEU A 5 -4.69 -1.45 -16.69
CA LEU A 5 -5.39 -0.51 -15.82
C LEU A 5 -5.46 0.87 -16.49
N ARG A 6 -6.53 1.63 -16.20
CA ARG A 6 -6.81 2.97 -16.77
C ARG A 6 -5.69 3.97 -16.53
N MET A 7 -4.91 3.80 -15.46
CA MET A 7 -3.82 4.69 -15.08
C MET A 7 -2.48 4.37 -15.76
N GLY A 8 -2.49 3.52 -16.80
CA GLY A 8 -1.26 3.19 -17.54
C GLY A 8 -0.38 2.15 -16.85
N ILE A 9 -0.98 1.30 -16.02
CA ILE A 9 -0.29 0.16 -15.38
C ILE A 9 -0.75 -1.13 -16.05
N GLU A 10 0.18 -1.93 -16.58
CA GLU A 10 -0.13 -3.27 -17.08
C GLU A 10 0.06 -4.28 -15.94
N SER A 11 -0.96 -5.05 -15.60
CA SER A 11 -0.87 -6.15 -14.63
C SER A 11 -0.91 -7.51 -15.33
N ARG A 12 0.01 -8.40 -14.97
CA ARG A 12 0.02 -9.81 -15.40
C ARG A 12 -0.01 -10.74 -14.21
N VAL A 13 -0.97 -11.64 -14.19
CA VAL A 13 -1.10 -12.70 -13.19
C VAL A 13 -0.73 -14.02 -13.83
N MET A 14 0.33 -14.64 -13.30
CA MET A 14 0.89 -15.89 -13.77
C MET A 14 0.14 -17.09 -13.18
N GLN A 15 0.27 -18.27 -13.79
CA GLN A 15 -0.38 -19.50 -13.30
C GLN A 15 0.10 -19.94 -11.91
N ASP A 16 1.28 -19.49 -11.50
CA ASP A 16 1.83 -19.77 -10.17
C ASP A 16 1.37 -18.76 -9.10
N GLY A 17 0.44 -17.85 -9.43
CA GLY A 17 -0.06 -16.81 -8.55
C GLY A 17 0.81 -15.55 -8.50
N THR A 18 1.91 -15.49 -9.26
CA THR A 18 2.76 -14.29 -9.30
C THR A 18 2.05 -13.13 -10.00
N PHE A 19 1.94 -11.98 -9.33
CA PHE A 19 1.52 -10.72 -9.94
C PHE A 19 2.73 -9.96 -10.47
N ARG A 20 2.60 -9.35 -11.64
CA ARG A 20 3.63 -8.48 -12.23
C ARG A 20 2.97 -7.19 -12.65
N PHE A 21 3.60 -6.06 -12.40
CA PHE A 21 3.08 -4.74 -12.76
C PHE A 21 4.11 -3.96 -13.57
N ASP A 22 3.76 -3.57 -14.79
CA ASP A 22 4.50 -2.59 -15.56
C ASP A 22 3.96 -1.19 -15.24
N PHE A 23 4.81 -0.34 -14.66
CA PHE A 23 4.50 1.04 -14.33
C PHE A 23 5.04 2.05 -15.36
N GLY A 24 5.56 1.58 -16.50
CA GLY A 24 6.23 2.42 -17.49
C GLY A 24 5.36 3.56 -18.02
N SER A 25 4.05 3.32 -18.15
CA SER A 25 3.07 4.32 -18.60
C SER A 25 2.32 5.00 -17.44
N TRP A 26 2.68 4.74 -16.18
CA TRP A 26 2.01 5.33 -15.03
C TRP A 26 2.49 6.77 -14.78
N SER A 27 1.57 7.74 -14.86
CA SER A 27 1.87 9.17 -14.78
C SER A 27 2.44 9.63 -13.43
N LEU A 28 2.13 8.94 -12.32
CA LEU A 28 2.63 9.32 -10.99
C LEU A 28 4.07 8.88 -10.73
N ALA A 29 4.51 7.79 -11.36
CA ALA A 29 5.87 7.28 -11.24
C ALA A 29 6.37 6.75 -12.59
N PRO A 30 6.53 7.62 -13.60
CA PRO A 30 6.90 7.23 -14.95
C PRO A 30 8.35 6.71 -15.00
N GLN A 31 8.73 6.15 -16.14
CA GLN A 31 10.12 5.78 -16.38
C GLN A 31 11.02 7.03 -16.37
N ILE A 32 12.20 6.89 -15.78
CA ILE A 32 13.25 7.92 -15.81
C ILE A 32 14.55 7.32 -16.32
N VAL A 33 15.27 8.08 -17.13
CA VAL A 33 16.63 7.74 -17.59
C VAL A 33 17.62 8.45 -16.67
N ILE A 34 18.50 7.68 -16.03
CA ILE A 34 19.58 8.24 -15.22
C ILE A 34 20.78 8.47 -16.17
N PRO A 35 21.23 9.72 -16.37
CA PRO A 35 22.39 9.99 -17.21
C PRO A 35 23.62 9.29 -16.65
N GLY A 36 24.24 8.44 -17.49
CA GLY A 36 25.53 7.83 -17.15
C GLY A 36 26.63 8.89 -17.15
N TYR A 37 27.56 8.77 -16.22
CA TYR A 37 28.76 9.60 -16.15
C TYR A 37 30.00 8.73 -15.95
N ARG A 38 31.16 9.24 -16.33
CA ARG A 38 32.44 8.56 -16.14
C ARG A 38 33.20 9.24 -15.00
N VAL A 39 33.71 8.44 -14.07
CA VAL A 39 34.64 8.92 -13.04
C VAL A 39 35.98 9.25 -13.74
N PRO A 40 36.47 10.49 -13.68
CA PRO A 40 37.66 10.90 -14.43
C PRO A 40 38.93 10.12 -14.05
N SER A 41 39.06 9.76 -12.76
CA SER A 41 40.21 9.03 -12.22
C SER A 41 39.76 7.99 -11.20
N PRO A 42 40.05 6.68 -11.40
CA PRO A 42 39.75 5.64 -10.42
C PRO A 42 40.41 5.95 -9.07
N GLY A 43 39.64 5.94 -7.98
CA GLY A 43 40.13 6.19 -6.62
C GLY A 43 40.14 7.65 -6.16
N ALA A 44 39.89 8.62 -7.04
CA ALA A 44 39.66 10.01 -6.64
C ALA A 44 38.22 10.18 -6.12
N MET A 45 38.04 10.96 -5.03
CA MET A 45 36.71 11.36 -4.59
C MET A 45 36.08 12.22 -5.68
N HIS A 46 34.99 11.74 -6.27
CA HIS A 46 34.31 12.41 -7.36
C HIS A 46 32.83 12.51 -7.04
N ARG A 47 32.29 13.73 -7.11
CA ARG A 47 30.85 13.97 -6.96
C ARG A 47 30.16 13.71 -8.30
N PRO A 48 29.08 12.92 -8.34
CA PRO A 48 28.28 12.76 -9.55
C PRO A 48 27.81 14.12 -10.09
N PRO A 49 27.63 14.26 -11.42
CA PRO A 49 26.95 15.42 -11.98
C PRO A 49 25.59 15.64 -11.31
N VAL A 50 25.22 16.91 -11.10
CA VAL A 50 23.94 17.28 -10.46
C VAL A 50 22.74 16.68 -11.18
N GLU A 51 22.80 16.58 -12.52
CA GLU A 51 21.75 15.95 -13.33
C GLU A 51 21.59 14.45 -13.01
N THR A 52 22.70 13.72 -12.87
CA THR A 52 22.68 12.32 -12.46
C THR A 52 22.16 12.18 -11.02
N GLU A 53 22.61 13.03 -10.11
CA GLU A 53 22.18 13.03 -8.70
C GLU A 53 20.65 13.25 -8.61
N ASN A 54 20.13 14.28 -9.29
CA ASN A 54 18.70 14.58 -9.34
C ASN A 54 17.88 13.44 -9.97
N ALA A 55 18.33 12.88 -11.09
CA ALA A 55 17.65 11.76 -11.75
C ALA A 55 17.64 10.51 -10.86
N SER A 56 18.74 10.24 -10.15
CA SER A 56 18.84 9.14 -9.19
C SER A 56 17.85 9.32 -8.04
N SER A 57 17.83 10.48 -7.38
CA SER A 57 16.89 10.76 -6.29
C SER A 57 15.43 10.69 -6.74
N LEU A 58 15.12 11.14 -7.96
CA LEU A 58 13.78 11.03 -8.51
C LEU A 58 13.41 9.56 -8.82
N SER A 59 14.36 8.77 -9.32
CA SER A 59 14.16 7.33 -9.56
C SER A 59 13.87 6.56 -8.27
N GLU A 60 14.54 6.91 -7.16
CA GLU A 60 14.30 6.30 -5.84
C GLU A 60 12.90 6.63 -5.32
N ARG A 61 12.44 7.88 -5.50
CA ARG A 61 11.07 8.29 -5.14
C ARG A 61 10.02 7.53 -5.96
N TYR A 62 10.25 7.31 -7.25
CA TYR A 62 9.36 6.52 -8.09
C TYR A 62 9.39 5.04 -7.73
N ALA A 63 10.56 4.47 -7.45
CA ALA A 63 10.71 3.11 -6.96
C ALA A 63 9.95 2.90 -5.65
N LEU A 64 10.04 3.85 -4.72
CA LEU A 64 9.25 3.84 -3.49
C LEU A 64 7.76 3.83 -3.82
N LEU A 65 7.26 4.82 -4.57
CA LEU A 65 5.82 4.94 -4.87
C LEU A 65 5.23 3.70 -5.57
N ARG A 66 6.00 3.04 -6.44
CA ARG A 66 5.61 1.77 -7.06
C ARG A 66 5.50 0.64 -6.02
N ALA A 67 6.45 0.56 -5.08
CA ALA A 67 6.38 -0.41 -3.99
C ALA A 67 5.14 -0.17 -3.12
N GLN A 68 4.81 1.10 -2.84
CA GLN A 68 3.61 1.48 -2.10
C GLN A 68 2.35 1.04 -2.84
N ALA A 69 2.26 1.31 -4.15
CA ALA A 69 1.13 0.88 -4.97
C ALA A 69 0.96 -0.66 -4.97
N MET A 70 2.08 -1.39 -4.99
CA MET A 70 2.08 -2.85 -4.93
C MET A 70 1.63 -3.37 -3.55
N ASN A 71 2.02 -2.71 -2.46
CA ASN A 71 1.51 -2.99 -1.11
C ASN A 71 0.00 -2.71 -1.00
N VAL A 72 -0.48 -1.62 -1.59
CA VAL A 72 -1.92 -1.30 -1.68
C VAL A 72 -2.68 -2.39 -2.43
N HIS A 73 -2.14 -2.91 -3.53
CA HIS A 73 -2.76 -4.04 -4.23
C HIS A 73 -2.84 -5.29 -3.35
N GLN A 74 -1.84 -5.56 -2.49
CA GLN A 74 -1.92 -6.68 -1.53
C GLN A 74 -3.10 -6.52 -0.56
N SER A 75 -3.39 -5.30 -0.09
CA SER A 75 -4.61 -5.02 0.68
C SER A 75 -5.89 -5.23 -0.11
N CYS A 76 -5.92 -4.80 -1.38
CA CYS A 76 -7.09 -5.01 -2.26
C CYS A 76 -7.36 -6.50 -2.47
N LEU A 77 -6.31 -7.30 -2.62
CA LEU A 77 -6.42 -8.74 -2.76
C LEU A 77 -6.96 -9.40 -1.50
N ALA A 78 -6.39 -9.08 -0.33
CA ALA A 78 -6.88 -9.58 0.96
C ALA A 78 -8.36 -9.21 1.20
N THR A 79 -8.74 -7.98 0.82
CA THR A 79 -10.13 -7.52 0.87
C THR A 79 -11.04 -8.34 -0.03
N SER A 80 -10.62 -8.55 -1.28
CA SER A 80 -11.40 -9.28 -2.29
C SER A 80 -11.65 -10.72 -1.89
N GLU A 81 -10.66 -11.37 -1.27
CA GLU A 81 -10.80 -12.73 -0.77
C GLU A 81 -11.76 -12.82 0.41
N TRP A 82 -11.69 -11.85 1.33
CA TRP A 82 -12.62 -11.78 2.43
C TRP A 82 -14.06 -11.59 1.92
N LEU A 83 -14.28 -10.67 0.98
CA LEU A 83 -15.61 -10.38 0.43
C LEU A 83 -16.21 -11.55 -0.35
N LEU A 84 -15.42 -12.20 -1.21
CA LEU A 84 -15.93 -13.22 -2.13
C LEU A 84 -15.90 -14.64 -1.55
N ARG A 85 -15.02 -14.91 -0.59
CA ARG A 85 -14.84 -16.25 -0.01
C ARG A 85 -15.14 -16.32 1.48
N GLY A 86 -15.33 -15.20 2.17
CA GLY A 86 -15.48 -15.17 3.63
C GLY A 86 -14.23 -15.63 4.37
N THR A 87 -13.08 -15.70 3.69
CA THR A 87 -11.81 -16.15 4.26
C THR A 87 -10.81 -15.03 4.22
N SER A 88 -10.09 -14.87 5.32
CA SER A 88 -8.98 -13.93 5.43
C SER A 88 -7.69 -14.71 5.57
N HIS A 89 -6.63 -14.22 4.94
CA HIS A 89 -5.31 -14.82 5.04
C HIS A 89 -4.31 -13.81 5.60
N GLY A 90 -3.18 -14.32 6.08
CA GLY A 90 -2.10 -13.46 6.59
C GLY A 90 -1.62 -12.50 5.49
N VAL A 91 -1.39 -11.25 5.87
CA VAL A 91 -0.76 -10.25 5.00
C VAL A 91 0.65 -10.70 4.63
N GLY A 92 1.05 -10.39 3.39
CA GLY A 92 2.39 -10.65 2.90
C GLY A 92 3.44 -9.77 3.59
N LEU A 93 4.71 -9.99 3.24
CA LEU A 93 5.76 -9.04 3.61
C LEU A 93 5.59 -7.73 2.82
N PRO A 94 5.79 -6.58 3.46
CA PRO A 94 5.75 -5.32 2.74
C PRO A 94 6.91 -5.23 1.75
N LEU A 95 6.59 -4.77 0.55
CA LEU A 95 7.54 -4.54 -0.51
C LEU A 95 8.26 -3.22 -0.29
N THR A 96 9.52 -3.19 -0.72
CA THR A 96 10.38 -2.02 -0.63
C THR A 96 10.76 -1.52 -2.02
N ALA A 97 11.33 -0.32 -2.11
CA ALA A 97 11.86 0.21 -3.37
C ALA A 97 12.85 -0.76 -4.04
N ALA A 98 13.65 -1.51 -3.26
CA ALA A 98 14.58 -2.50 -3.81
C ALA A 98 13.90 -3.64 -4.57
N ASP A 99 12.64 -3.95 -4.24
CA ASP A 99 11.86 -4.98 -4.91
C ASP A 99 11.37 -4.53 -6.29
N THR A 100 11.25 -3.23 -6.49
CA THR A 100 10.76 -2.61 -7.75
C THR A 100 11.83 -2.50 -8.84
N LEU A 101 13.11 -2.63 -8.49
CA LEU A 101 14.24 -2.45 -9.41
C LEU A 101 14.62 -3.73 -10.17
N LYS A 102 13.76 -4.76 -10.15
CA LYS A 102 14.07 -6.10 -10.65
C LYS A 102 13.39 -6.39 -11.99
N GLY A 103 14.11 -6.17 -13.09
CA GLY A 103 13.72 -6.61 -14.44
C GLY A 103 13.61 -5.46 -15.45
N MET A 104 14.06 -5.71 -16.69
CA MET A 104 13.89 -4.77 -17.80
C MET A 104 12.64 -5.03 -18.63
N ASN A 105 11.99 -6.19 -18.54
CA ASN A 105 10.72 -6.49 -19.23
C ASN A 105 10.13 -7.78 -18.62
N PHE A 106 8.91 -8.16 -19.04
CA PHE A 106 8.24 -9.37 -18.52
C PHE A 106 8.96 -10.68 -18.89
N VAL A 107 9.90 -10.65 -19.84
CA VAL A 107 10.60 -11.82 -20.40
C VAL A 107 11.99 -11.99 -19.76
N ASP A 108 12.70 -10.90 -19.51
CA ASP A 108 14.02 -10.78 -18.87
C ASP A 108 13.88 -10.67 -17.35
N CYS A 109 12.96 -11.45 -16.76
CA CYS A 109 12.97 -11.66 -15.33
C CYS A 109 14.32 -12.27 -14.99
N LEU A 110 15.23 -11.47 -14.42
CA LEU A 110 16.46 -11.97 -13.85
C LEU A 110 16.06 -13.15 -12.96
N ARG A 111 16.47 -14.36 -13.34
CA ARG A 111 16.44 -15.52 -12.44
C ARG A 111 17.06 -15.01 -11.16
N TYR A 112 16.29 -15.01 -10.08
CA TYR A 112 16.64 -14.53 -8.75
C TYR A 112 18.14 -14.78 -8.48
N ARG A 113 19.00 -13.79 -8.77
CA ARG A 113 20.44 -13.91 -8.55
C ARG A 113 20.70 -13.28 -7.21
N ASP A 114 20.41 -14.11 -6.23
CA ASP A 114 20.44 -13.81 -4.81
C ASP A 114 21.80 -13.21 -4.45
N GLY A 115 21.80 -11.95 -4.05
CA GLY A 115 22.97 -11.28 -3.50
C GLY A 115 23.24 -11.76 -2.08
N GLY A 116 23.45 -13.07 -1.87
CA GLY A 116 24.11 -13.71 -0.71
C GLY A 116 23.67 -13.38 0.72
N ARG A 117 22.68 -12.50 0.96
CA ARG A 117 22.36 -12.00 2.31
C ARG A 117 21.06 -12.52 2.88
N ASP A 118 20.19 -13.14 2.09
CA ASP A 118 18.98 -13.77 2.61
C ASP A 118 18.96 -15.28 2.35
N ILE A 119 19.73 -16.00 3.17
CA ILE A 119 19.80 -17.47 3.18
C ILE A 119 18.41 -18.12 3.37
N ARG A 120 17.44 -17.39 3.96
CA ARG A 120 16.07 -17.88 4.15
C ARG A 120 15.27 -17.80 2.85
N SER A 121 15.55 -16.82 1.99
CA SER A 121 14.97 -16.75 0.64
C SER A 121 15.55 -17.81 -0.30
N ILE A 122 16.84 -18.13 -0.20
CA ILE A 122 17.47 -19.30 -0.86
C ILE A 122 16.76 -20.58 -0.43
N TYR A 123 16.58 -20.79 0.88
CA TYR A 123 15.92 -21.99 1.38
C TYR A 123 14.48 -22.14 0.85
N ARG A 124 13.72 -21.04 0.78
CA ARG A 124 12.33 -21.06 0.26
C ARG A 124 12.27 -21.27 -1.26
N ASN A 125 13.12 -20.60 -2.04
CA ASN A 125 13.09 -20.74 -3.50
C ASN A 125 13.66 -22.08 -3.98
N THR A 126 14.69 -22.61 -3.31
CA THR A 126 15.29 -23.91 -3.67
C THR A 126 14.35 -25.07 -3.35
N TRP A 127 13.49 -24.93 -2.33
CA TRP A 127 12.44 -25.89 -2.02
C TRP A 127 11.20 -25.76 -2.94
N ASN A 128 11.04 -24.62 -3.64
CA ASN A 128 9.86 -24.30 -4.44
C ASN A 128 10.00 -24.60 -5.96
N HIS A 129 11.12 -25.19 -6.41
CA HIS A 129 11.27 -25.75 -7.76
C HIS A 129 11.29 -27.30 -7.73
N PRO A 130 10.87 -27.96 -8.82
CA PRO A 130 9.92 -29.07 -8.78
C PRO A 130 10.55 -30.37 -8.29
N VAL A 131 10.26 -30.73 -7.04
CA VAL A 131 10.15 -32.16 -6.70
C VAL A 131 8.83 -32.63 -7.33
N PRO A 132 8.81 -33.72 -8.13
CA PRO A 132 7.59 -34.25 -8.69
C PRO A 132 6.60 -34.52 -7.55
N ALA A 133 5.34 -34.16 -7.77
CA ALA A 133 4.22 -34.24 -6.84
C ALA A 133 4.25 -35.50 -5.94
N GLY A 134 4.95 -35.39 -4.82
CA GLY A 134 4.90 -36.28 -3.68
C GLY A 134 4.09 -35.54 -2.63
N THR A 135 2.90 -36.05 -2.37
CA THR A 135 2.00 -35.65 -1.28
C THR A 135 2.75 -35.51 0.03
N ASP A 136 3.09 -34.29 0.45
CA ASP A 136 3.35 -33.97 1.85
C ASP A 136 2.96 -32.52 2.18
N GLY A 137 2.07 -32.39 3.15
CA GLY A 137 1.14 -31.27 3.38
C GLY A 137 1.72 -29.96 3.92
N ALA A 138 2.98 -29.59 3.65
CA ALA A 138 3.60 -28.40 4.25
C ALA A 138 3.73 -27.17 3.32
N LEU A 139 3.44 -27.29 2.03
CA LEU A 139 3.58 -26.19 1.06
C LEU A 139 2.43 -26.16 0.05
N GLN A 140 1.20 -26.02 0.55
CA GLN A 140 0.06 -25.74 -0.31
C GLN A 140 0.26 -24.38 -0.99
N ARG A 141 0.63 -24.39 -2.27
CA ARG A 141 0.51 -23.22 -3.12
C ARG A 141 -0.95 -22.78 -3.09
N ARG A 142 -1.17 -21.52 -2.74
CA ARG A 142 -2.52 -20.96 -2.60
C ARG A 142 -3.16 -20.88 -3.98
N THR A 143 -4.36 -21.44 -4.09
CA THR A 143 -5.17 -21.29 -5.30
C THR A 143 -5.99 -20.01 -5.13
N LEU A 144 -5.81 -19.06 -6.04
CA LEU A 144 -6.66 -17.87 -6.11
C LEU A 144 -7.68 -18.06 -7.22
N ASP A 145 -8.92 -17.68 -6.94
CA ASP A 145 -9.94 -17.65 -7.96
C ASP A 145 -9.78 -16.44 -8.87
N VAL A 146 -10.13 -16.64 -10.13
CA VAL A 146 -10.05 -15.59 -11.14
C VAL A 146 -10.93 -14.40 -10.77
N GLU A 147 -12.09 -14.62 -10.15
CA GLU A 147 -12.98 -13.56 -9.67
C GLU A 147 -12.34 -12.68 -8.58
N VAL A 148 -11.62 -13.29 -7.64
CA VAL A 148 -10.86 -12.59 -6.61
C VAL A 148 -9.81 -11.67 -7.24
N VAL A 149 -9.09 -12.19 -8.24
CA VAL A 149 -8.05 -11.43 -8.96
C VAL A 149 -8.66 -10.26 -9.73
N HIS A 150 -9.82 -10.45 -10.36
CA HIS A 150 -10.50 -9.36 -11.06
C HIS A 150 -10.95 -8.27 -10.09
N HIS A 151 -11.64 -8.65 -9.02
CA HIS A 151 -12.12 -7.73 -8.00
C HIS A 151 -10.97 -6.96 -7.34
N SER A 152 -9.84 -7.62 -7.04
CA SER A 152 -8.69 -6.94 -6.43
C SER A 152 -8.08 -5.88 -7.34
N LEU A 153 -8.05 -6.14 -8.65
CA LEU A 153 -7.58 -5.18 -9.64
C LEU A 153 -8.60 -4.06 -9.90
N ASP A 154 -9.90 -4.32 -9.76
CA ASP A 154 -10.94 -3.29 -9.80
C ASP A 154 -10.80 -2.32 -8.62
N THR A 155 -10.75 -2.83 -7.39
CA THR A 155 -10.55 -2.00 -6.19
C THR A 155 -9.24 -1.23 -6.24
N PHE A 156 -8.18 -1.84 -6.77
CA PHE A 156 -6.90 -1.16 -6.95
C PHE A 156 -6.99 -0.03 -7.99
N GLU A 157 -7.69 -0.25 -9.11
CA GLU A 157 -7.94 0.79 -10.12
C GLU A 157 -8.74 1.96 -9.54
N ASP A 158 -9.74 1.72 -8.70
CA ASP A 158 -10.51 2.76 -8.03
C ASP A 158 -9.64 3.64 -7.13
N ILE A 159 -8.72 3.04 -6.36
CA ILE A 159 -7.75 3.78 -5.54
C ILE A 159 -6.80 4.63 -6.40
N LEU A 160 -6.32 4.06 -7.51
CA LEU A 160 -5.40 4.75 -8.41
C LEU A 160 -6.09 5.86 -9.22
N ALA A 161 -7.40 5.78 -9.43
CA ALA A 161 -8.21 6.74 -10.16
C ALA A 161 -8.67 7.94 -9.31
N ALA A 162 -8.51 7.89 -7.99
CA ALA A 162 -8.89 8.99 -7.11
C ALA A 162 -8.07 10.27 -7.42
N ASP A 163 -8.72 11.44 -7.37
CA ASP A 163 -8.08 12.75 -7.63
C ASP A 163 -6.81 13.00 -6.78
N ASN A 164 -6.74 12.38 -5.62
CA ASN A 164 -5.63 12.46 -4.68
C ASN A 164 -4.90 11.13 -4.51
N ALA A 165 -4.83 10.30 -5.57
CA ALA A 165 -4.28 8.94 -5.57
C ALA A 165 -2.95 8.81 -4.82
N ALA A 166 -1.99 9.73 -5.02
CA ALA A 166 -0.70 9.67 -4.29
C ALA A 166 -0.86 9.73 -2.76
N SER A 167 -1.77 10.57 -2.26
CA SER A 167 -2.09 10.63 -0.82
C SER A 167 -2.86 9.39 -0.38
N LEU A 168 -3.82 8.92 -1.18
CA LEU A 168 -4.62 7.75 -0.84
C LEU A 168 -3.79 6.47 -0.78
N ILE A 169 -2.85 6.28 -1.71
CA ILE A 169 -1.87 5.18 -1.72
C ILE A 169 -1.10 5.14 -0.40
N GLN A 170 -0.61 6.28 0.08
CA GLN A 170 0.13 6.35 1.34
C GLN A 170 -0.74 6.02 2.56
N ILE A 171 -2.00 6.45 2.56
CA ILE A 171 -2.94 6.15 3.66
C ILE A 171 -3.26 4.65 3.69
N VAL A 172 -3.57 4.05 2.54
CA VAL A 172 -3.87 2.61 2.45
C VAL A 172 -2.64 1.78 2.79
N GLU A 173 -1.46 2.16 2.29
CA GLU A 173 -0.20 1.49 2.65
C GLU A 173 0.09 1.60 4.16
N ALA A 174 -0.17 2.75 4.80
CA ALA A 174 0.04 2.89 6.23
C ALA A 174 -0.78 1.85 7.03
N VAL A 175 -2.04 1.60 6.65
CA VAL A 175 -2.86 0.58 7.31
C VAL A 175 -2.39 -0.83 6.96
N TYR A 176 -1.99 -1.08 5.71
CA TYR A 176 -1.37 -2.35 5.33
C TYR A 176 -0.13 -2.67 6.18
N LEU A 177 0.77 -1.69 6.32
CA LEU A 177 1.96 -1.81 7.15
C LEU A 177 1.59 -1.99 8.62
N ALA A 178 0.52 -1.33 9.09
CA ALA A 178 0.01 -1.55 10.44
C ALA A 178 -0.41 -3.01 10.65
N THR A 179 -1.07 -3.63 9.67
CA THR A 179 -1.39 -5.07 9.71
C THR A 179 -0.12 -5.93 9.73
N CYS A 180 0.89 -5.62 8.90
CA CYS A 180 2.17 -6.34 8.95
C CYS A 180 2.82 -6.23 10.33
N ARG A 181 2.90 -5.01 10.91
CA ARG A 181 3.46 -4.79 12.25
C ARG A 181 2.69 -5.50 13.35
N TYR A 182 1.37 -5.58 13.22
CA TYR A 182 0.54 -6.37 14.11
C TYR A 182 0.95 -7.86 14.09
N THR A 183 1.09 -8.46 12.90
CA THR A 183 1.50 -9.86 12.77
C THR A 183 2.92 -10.15 13.28
N GLU A 184 3.78 -9.13 13.34
CA GLU A 184 5.12 -9.20 13.92
C GLU A 184 5.14 -9.00 15.45
N GLY A 185 3.98 -8.76 16.09
CA GLY A 185 3.90 -8.43 17.52
C GLY A 185 4.37 -7.01 17.85
N ARG A 186 4.48 -6.11 16.87
CA ARG A 186 4.93 -4.72 17.06
C ARG A 186 3.71 -3.79 17.22
N PHE A 187 2.95 -3.99 18.30
CA PHE A 187 1.64 -3.35 18.50
C PHE A 187 1.69 -1.82 18.59
N GLY A 188 2.72 -1.26 19.22
CA GLY A 188 2.92 0.20 19.29
C GLY A 188 3.12 0.85 17.91
N GLU A 189 3.82 0.18 16.99
CA GLU A 189 3.98 0.65 15.61
C GLU A 189 2.69 0.47 14.81
N ALA A 190 2.03 -0.66 14.97
CA ALA A 190 0.75 -0.94 14.32
C ALA A 190 -0.30 0.12 14.67
N ILE A 191 -0.48 0.46 15.96
CA ILE A 191 -1.47 1.46 16.38
C ILE A 191 -1.11 2.86 15.85
N THR A 192 0.18 3.19 15.80
CA THR A 192 0.66 4.50 15.33
C THR A 192 0.36 4.69 13.85
N LEU A 193 0.62 3.66 13.04
CA LEU A 193 0.36 3.67 11.60
C LEU A 193 -1.15 3.67 11.30
N ALA A 194 -1.92 2.79 11.93
CA ALA A 194 -3.37 2.70 11.74
C ALA A 194 -4.08 4.00 12.15
N TRP A 195 -3.73 4.56 13.32
CA TRP A 195 -4.26 5.85 13.75
C TRP A 195 -3.84 6.98 12.80
N GLY A 196 -2.59 7.00 12.33
CA GLY A 196 -2.12 7.99 11.37
C GLY A 196 -3.00 8.03 10.12
N ALA A 197 -3.37 6.87 9.59
CA ALA A 197 -4.32 6.76 8.48
C ALA A 197 -5.72 7.28 8.86
N CYS A 198 -6.27 6.88 10.01
CA CYS A 198 -7.56 7.35 10.51
C CYS A 198 -7.60 8.88 10.63
N GLU A 199 -6.54 9.49 11.15
CA GLU A 199 -6.43 10.95 11.35
C GLU A 199 -6.41 11.72 10.02
N GLN A 200 -5.77 11.16 8.98
CA GLN A 200 -5.80 11.73 7.63
C GLN A 200 -7.19 11.62 7.01
N LEU A 201 -7.86 10.47 7.14
CA LEU A 201 -9.22 10.27 6.63
C LEU A 201 -10.24 11.16 7.35
N LEU A 202 -10.18 11.26 8.68
CA LEU A 202 -10.99 12.19 9.47
C LEU A 202 -10.78 13.64 9.06
N SER A 203 -9.55 14.03 8.73
CA SER A 203 -9.26 15.39 8.25
C SER A 203 -9.89 15.65 6.89
N LYS A 204 -9.87 14.67 5.97
CA LYS A 204 -10.59 14.76 4.69
C LYS A 204 -12.12 14.85 4.90
N LEU A 205 -12.69 14.02 5.77
CA LEU A 205 -14.12 14.05 6.09
C LEU A 205 -14.54 15.41 6.66
N TRP A 206 -13.72 15.95 7.56
CA TRP A 206 -13.92 17.28 8.13
C TRP A 206 -13.90 18.39 7.06
N ASP A 207 -12.94 18.34 6.13
CA ASP A 207 -12.85 19.31 5.06
C ASP A 207 -14.05 19.25 4.10
N SER A 208 -14.57 18.05 3.81
CA SER A 208 -15.82 17.86 3.06
C SER A 208 -17.01 18.47 3.79
N PHE A 209 -17.20 18.14 5.08
CA PHE A 209 -18.24 18.69 5.93
C PHE A 209 -18.22 20.23 5.98
N LEU A 210 -17.03 20.83 6.15
CA LEU A 210 -16.86 22.28 6.14
C LEU A 210 -17.19 22.89 4.78
N THR A 211 -16.84 22.21 3.69
CA THR A 211 -17.13 22.67 2.33
C THR A 211 -18.62 22.67 2.03
N GLU A 212 -19.33 21.60 2.40
CA GLU A 212 -20.79 21.52 2.29
C GLU A 212 -21.49 22.56 3.16
N THR A 213 -21.03 22.72 4.41
CA THR A 213 -21.59 23.74 5.32
C THR A 213 -21.36 25.15 4.77
N GLN A 214 -20.23 25.42 4.13
CA GLN A 214 -19.97 26.69 3.46
C GLN A 214 -20.88 26.88 2.24
N ALA A 215 -21.09 25.84 1.42
CA ALA A 215 -21.99 25.88 0.28
C ALA A 215 -23.44 26.16 0.70
N SER A 216 -23.87 25.70 1.88
CA SER A 216 -25.19 26.00 2.46
C SER A 216 -25.35 27.45 2.96
N GLY A 217 -24.29 28.26 2.94
CA GLY A 217 -24.27 29.64 3.47
C GLY A 217 -24.18 29.75 4.99
N ARG A 218 -24.13 28.62 5.72
CA ARG A 218 -24.05 28.59 7.19
C ARG A 218 -22.65 28.84 7.76
N LEU A 219 -21.62 28.79 6.91
CA LEU A 219 -20.21 28.97 7.30
C LEU A 219 -19.54 30.07 6.48
N THR A 220 -19.06 31.12 7.15
CA THR A 220 -18.26 32.18 6.51
C THR A 220 -16.81 31.74 6.31
N ARG A 221 -16.10 32.35 5.36
CA ARG A 221 -14.67 32.06 5.10
C ARG A 221 -13.78 32.26 6.34
N GLN A 222 -14.04 33.32 7.12
CA GLN A 222 -13.32 33.59 8.37
C GLN A 222 -13.59 32.52 9.45
N ARG A 223 -14.81 31.99 9.51
CA ARG A 223 -15.14 30.90 10.44
C ARG A 223 -14.49 29.61 10.00
N ARG A 224 -14.49 29.29 8.69
CA ARG A 224 -13.77 28.13 8.14
C ARG A 224 -12.28 28.15 8.49
N SER A 225 -11.58 29.28 8.32
CA SER A 225 -10.16 29.35 8.63
C SER A 225 -9.84 29.10 10.11
N ARG A 226 -10.78 29.42 11.02
CA ARG A 226 -10.65 29.07 12.45
C ARG A 226 -10.87 27.58 12.70
N LEU A 227 -11.85 26.96 12.05
CA LEU A 227 -12.21 25.54 12.20
C LEU A 227 -11.18 24.58 11.58
N VAL A 228 -10.34 25.06 10.66
CA VAL A 228 -9.20 24.31 10.09
C VAL A 228 -7.92 24.51 10.94
N GLY A 229 -7.94 25.43 11.91
CA GLY A 229 -6.80 25.75 12.76
C GLY A 229 -6.38 24.61 13.68
N ARG A 230 -5.16 24.74 14.24
CA ARG A 230 -4.52 23.78 15.16
C ARG A 230 -5.39 23.45 16.39
N ASP A 231 -6.25 24.36 16.80
CA ASP A 231 -7.08 24.22 17.99
C ASP A 231 -8.19 23.16 17.81
N PHE A 232 -8.55 22.83 16.56
CA PHE A 232 -9.51 21.76 16.27
C PHE A 232 -8.80 20.40 16.20
N THR A 233 -8.64 19.80 17.37
CA THR A 233 -8.03 18.47 17.52
C THR A 233 -8.86 17.37 16.86
N ALA A 234 -8.24 16.22 16.57
CA ALA A 234 -8.95 15.06 16.01
C ALA A 234 -10.15 14.62 16.86
N SER A 235 -10.05 14.71 18.19
CA SER A 235 -11.15 14.41 19.12
C SER A 235 -12.36 15.32 18.89
N MET A 236 -12.12 16.63 18.74
CA MET A 236 -13.19 17.60 18.47
C MET A 236 -13.80 17.40 17.08
N LYS A 237 -12.97 17.08 16.08
CA LYS A 237 -13.44 16.79 14.72
C LYS A 237 -14.36 15.56 14.71
N SER A 238 -13.94 14.46 15.32
CA SER A 238 -14.73 13.22 15.34
C SER A 238 -16.05 13.40 16.10
N GLU A 239 -16.05 14.11 17.23
CA GLU A 239 -17.28 14.40 17.99
C GLU A 239 -18.23 15.31 17.20
N ALA A 240 -17.72 16.37 16.58
CA ALA A 240 -18.54 17.27 15.77
C ALA A 240 -19.13 16.58 14.52
N LEU A 241 -18.37 15.67 13.90
CA LEU A 241 -18.84 14.87 12.76
C LEU A 241 -19.94 13.88 13.16
N GLU A 242 -19.83 13.27 14.34
CA GLU A 242 -20.87 12.39 14.89
C GLU A 242 -22.15 13.17 15.20
N LEU A 243 -22.05 14.29 15.92
CA LEU A 243 -23.19 15.18 16.20
C LEU A 243 -23.83 15.74 14.92
N GLY A 244 -23.02 15.92 13.87
CA GLY A 244 -23.47 16.32 12.54
C GLY A 244 -24.05 15.18 11.69
N SER A 245 -24.09 13.96 12.21
CA SER A 245 -24.51 12.73 11.49
C SER A 245 -23.67 12.43 10.24
N CYS A 246 -22.46 12.96 10.14
CA CYS A 246 -21.47 12.63 9.11
C CYS A 246 -20.62 11.42 9.48
N LEU A 247 -20.66 11.01 10.75
CA LEU A 247 -20.01 9.83 11.27
C LEU A 247 -21.03 9.07 12.12
N ASN A 248 -21.28 7.80 11.82
CA ASN A 248 -22.17 7.01 12.66
C ASN A 248 -21.53 6.75 14.04
N TYR A 249 -22.37 6.52 15.05
CA TYR A 249 -21.92 6.40 16.44
C TYR A 249 -20.94 5.23 16.67
N ASP A 250 -21.15 4.10 15.99
CA ASP A 250 -20.26 2.94 16.13
C ASP A 250 -18.87 3.24 15.57
N LEU A 251 -18.78 3.82 14.38
CA LEU A 251 -17.53 4.25 13.78
C LEU A 251 -16.84 5.33 14.61
N TYR A 252 -17.59 6.28 15.18
CA TYR A 252 -17.06 7.24 16.15
C TYR A 252 -16.41 6.55 17.35
N ARG A 253 -17.06 5.52 17.92
CA ARG A 253 -16.50 4.76 19.06
C ARG A 253 -15.20 4.05 18.70
N GLU A 254 -15.11 3.46 17.51
CA GLU A 254 -13.89 2.82 17.04
C GLU A 254 -12.74 3.85 16.88
N VAL A 255 -13.05 5.00 16.27
CA VAL A 255 -12.13 6.13 16.13
C VAL A 255 -11.62 6.64 17.48
N ASP A 256 -12.52 6.86 18.44
CA ASP A 256 -12.15 7.37 19.77
C ASP A 256 -11.30 6.34 20.55
N THR A 257 -11.62 5.05 20.42
CA THR A 257 -10.85 3.96 21.02
C THR A 257 -9.42 3.91 20.45
N ALA A 258 -9.28 3.97 19.13
CA ALA A 258 -8.00 4.00 18.45
C ALA A 258 -7.15 5.22 18.86
N ARG A 259 -7.78 6.40 18.94
CA ARG A 259 -7.16 7.64 19.39
C ARG A 259 -6.60 7.53 20.81
N LYS A 260 -7.43 7.03 21.74
CA LYS A 260 -7.04 6.84 23.15
C LYS A 260 -5.88 5.86 23.26
N ALA A 261 -5.95 4.72 22.56
CA ALA A 261 -4.87 3.73 22.54
C ALA A 261 -3.55 4.30 22.01
N ARG A 262 -3.60 5.02 20.88
CA ARG A 262 -2.41 5.70 20.32
C ARG A 262 -1.84 6.72 21.30
N ASN A 263 -2.68 7.53 21.95
CA ASN A 263 -2.22 8.54 22.90
C ASN A 263 -1.58 7.92 24.14
N GLN A 264 -2.15 6.83 24.66
CA GLN A 264 -1.59 6.10 25.78
C GLN A 264 -0.22 5.50 25.43
N TRP A 265 -0.09 4.89 24.25
CA TRP A 265 1.20 4.43 23.73
C TRP A 265 2.20 5.59 23.58
N ALA A 266 1.80 6.68 22.93
CA ALA A 266 2.71 7.79 22.64
C ALA A 266 3.19 8.56 23.87
N HIS A 267 2.36 8.66 24.92
CA HIS A 267 2.67 9.42 26.13
C HIS A 267 3.21 8.56 27.28
N GLU A 268 2.77 7.31 27.38
CA GLU A 268 3.05 6.44 28.53
C GLU A 268 3.79 5.15 28.12
N MET A 269 3.97 4.89 26.82
CA MET A 269 4.50 3.63 26.29
C MET A 269 3.71 2.40 26.76
N THR A 270 2.42 2.57 27.08
CA THR A 270 1.55 1.44 27.41
C THR A 270 1.23 0.67 26.13
N GLU A 271 1.56 -0.61 26.12
CA GLU A 271 1.33 -1.48 24.97
C GLU A 271 -0.17 -1.58 24.64
N PRO A 272 -0.58 -1.31 23.38
CA PRO A 272 -1.97 -1.46 22.96
C PRO A 272 -2.42 -2.92 23.00
N SER A 273 -3.67 -3.16 23.38
CA SER A 273 -4.28 -4.50 23.32
C SER A 273 -4.73 -4.87 21.90
N ASP A 274 -4.92 -6.17 21.65
CA ASP A 274 -5.49 -6.67 20.40
C ASP A 274 -6.83 -6.02 20.07
N ALA A 275 -7.69 -5.81 21.07
CA ALA A 275 -8.99 -5.17 20.90
C ALA A 275 -8.85 -3.72 20.45
N GLN A 276 -7.90 -2.96 21.00
CA GLN A 276 -7.63 -1.57 20.59
C GLN A 276 -7.10 -1.49 19.16
N LEU A 277 -6.27 -2.44 18.75
CA LEU A 277 -5.79 -2.56 17.37
C LEU A 277 -6.93 -2.95 16.41
N ALA A 278 -7.80 -3.88 16.81
CA ALA A 278 -8.99 -4.25 16.05
C ALA A 278 -9.91 -3.05 15.83
N SER A 279 -10.12 -2.25 16.88
CA SER A 279 -10.83 -0.97 16.79
C SER A 279 -10.17 0.00 15.82
N ALA A 280 -8.84 0.12 15.83
CA ALA A 280 -8.13 1.00 14.91
C ALA A 280 -8.23 0.55 13.44
N MET A 281 -8.19 -0.76 13.17
CA MET A 281 -8.41 -1.29 11.83
C MET A 281 -9.86 -1.07 11.40
N ALA A 282 -10.84 -1.40 12.24
CA ALA A 282 -12.26 -1.19 11.95
C ALA A 282 -12.57 0.30 11.70
N ALA A 283 -11.96 1.21 12.48
CA ALA A 283 -12.05 2.64 12.25
C ALA A 283 -11.49 3.04 10.87
N ALA A 284 -10.34 2.51 10.48
CA ALA A 284 -9.76 2.78 9.17
C ALA A 284 -10.66 2.26 8.03
N GLU A 285 -11.16 1.03 8.14
CA GLU A 285 -12.09 0.42 7.17
C GLU A 285 -13.35 1.28 6.97
N GLY A 286 -14.03 1.63 8.08
CA GLY A 286 -15.23 2.45 8.01
C GLY A 286 -14.96 3.86 7.48
N LEU A 287 -13.83 4.46 7.84
CA LEU A 287 -13.45 5.78 7.32
C LEU A 287 -13.10 5.74 5.82
N PHE A 288 -12.52 4.66 5.30
CA PHE A 288 -12.32 4.52 3.85
C PHE A 288 -13.65 4.42 3.10
N GLU A 289 -14.62 3.71 3.65
CA GLU A 289 -15.95 3.59 3.07
C GLU A 289 -16.67 4.96 3.09
N GLU A 290 -16.70 5.64 4.23
CA GLU A 290 -17.37 6.95 4.36
C GLU A 290 -16.70 8.07 3.54
N VAL A 291 -15.36 8.10 3.48
CA VAL A 291 -14.62 9.21 2.85
C VAL A 291 -14.38 8.98 1.36
N CYS A 292 -14.10 7.74 0.97
CA CYS A 292 -13.68 7.40 -0.38
C CYS A 292 -14.70 6.54 -1.14
N GLY A 293 -15.70 5.96 -0.46
CA GLY A 293 -16.59 4.97 -1.07
C GLY A 293 -15.88 3.67 -1.42
N ILE A 294 -14.71 3.40 -0.81
CA ILE A 294 -13.89 2.23 -1.10
C ILE A 294 -13.97 1.28 0.09
N GLN A 295 -14.50 0.09 -0.14
CA GLN A 295 -14.53 -0.95 0.87
C GLN A 295 -13.17 -1.65 0.93
N LEU A 296 -12.48 -1.52 2.06
CA LEU A 296 -11.22 -2.22 2.35
C LEU A 296 -11.35 -3.04 3.62
N ARG A 297 -10.57 -4.11 3.71
CA ARG A 297 -10.45 -4.95 4.91
C ARG A 297 -8.99 -5.17 5.28
N PHE A 298 -8.70 -5.02 6.57
CA PHE A 298 -7.37 -5.13 7.18
C PHE A 298 -7.42 -6.16 8.32
N PRO A 299 -7.51 -7.45 7.98
CA PRO A 299 -7.70 -8.49 8.97
C PRO A 299 -6.49 -8.62 9.90
N LEU A 300 -6.75 -8.68 11.20
CA LEU A 300 -5.74 -8.91 12.24
C LEU A 300 -5.47 -10.41 12.48
N ASN A 301 -5.84 -11.28 11.55
CA ASN A 301 -5.65 -12.71 11.77
C ASN A 301 -4.16 -13.04 11.66
N ALA A 302 -3.56 -13.51 12.76
CA ALA A 302 -2.24 -14.12 12.82
C ALA A 302 -2.19 -15.50 12.14
N GLY A 303 -2.85 -15.64 10.98
CA GLY A 303 -2.67 -16.81 10.13
C GLY A 303 -1.19 -16.93 9.76
N SER A 304 -0.68 -18.16 9.72
CA SER A 304 0.68 -18.47 9.26
C SER A 304 1.00 -17.61 8.04
N PRO A 305 2.12 -16.87 8.00
CA PRO A 305 2.45 -15.92 6.94
C PRO A 305 2.25 -16.61 5.59
N GLY A 306 1.10 -16.33 5.00
CA GLY A 306 0.51 -17.14 3.96
C GLY A 306 1.16 -16.73 2.67
N VAL A 307 2.33 -17.31 2.43
CA VAL A 307 3.22 -17.17 1.27
C VAL A 307 4.38 -16.17 1.49
N PRO A 308 5.65 -16.60 1.29
CA PRO A 308 6.77 -15.69 1.20
C PRO A 308 6.59 -14.83 -0.04
N ALA A 309 6.51 -13.51 0.14
CA ALA A 309 6.66 -12.51 -0.92
C ALA A 309 5.94 -12.88 -2.23
N TRP A 310 4.75 -12.33 -2.44
CA TRP A 310 4.29 -12.12 -3.82
C TRP A 310 5.46 -11.51 -4.57
N ASN A 311 6.05 -12.25 -5.51
CA ASN A 311 7.17 -11.73 -6.25
C ASN A 311 6.57 -10.73 -7.22
N ILE A 312 6.39 -9.50 -6.76
CA ILE A 312 5.81 -8.48 -7.59
C ILE A 312 6.96 -7.84 -8.39
N TRP A 313 6.93 -8.04 -9.70
CA TRP A 313 8.00 -7.62 -10.62
C TRP A 313 7.58 -6.42 -11.44
N ILE A 314 8.58 -5.60 -11.80
CA ILE A 314 8.42 -4.50 -12.74
C ILE A 314 9.01 -4.88 -14.09
N ALA A 315 8.20 -4.76 -15.12
CA ALA A 315 8.64 -4.85 -16.51
C ALA A 315 8.75 -3.43 -17.10
N LYS A 316 9.61 -3.27 -18.11
CA LYS A 316 9.52 -2.18 -19.08
C LYS A 316 8.80 -2.70 -20.31
N ASP A 317 8.14 -1.79 -21.01
CA ASP A 317 7.56 -2.04 -22.31
C ASP A 317 8.64 -2.39 -23.36
N GLY A 318 8.35 -3.42 -24.15
CA GLY A 318 9.24 -4.00 -25.16
C GLY A 318 9.01 -3.47 -26.57
N SER A 319 8.24 -2.39 -26.72
CA SER A 319 7.75 -1.85 -27.99
C SER A 319 8.84 -1.23 -28.90
N ASP A 320 10.12 -1.21 -28.49
CA ASP A 320 11.25 -0.71 -29.30
C ASP A 320 11.94 -1.76 -30.20
N ARG A 321 11.38 -2.97 -30.37
CA ARG A 321 12.06 -4.05 -31.13
C ARG A 321 11.72 -4.17 -32.63
N GLU A 322 10.95 -3.27 -33.24
CA GLU A 322 10.57 -3.42 -34.65
C GLU A 322 11.37 -2.61 -35.69
N ASN A 323 12.47 -1.91 -35.34
CA ASN A 323 13.19 -1.09 -36.34
C ASN A 323 14.73 -1.25 -36.40
N SER A 324 15.32 -2.35 -35.91
CA SER A 324 16.77 -2.58 -36.08
C SER A 324 17.17 -3.55 -37.19
N ASP A 325 16.22 -4.07 -37.97
CA ASP A 325 16.49 -4.85 -39.19
C ASP A 325 15.89 -4.15 -40.43
N ARG A 326 16.42 -2.97 -40.76
CA ARG A 326 16.44 -2.40 -42.13
C ARG A 326 17.68 -1.55 -42.33
#